data_AF-A0A510K3E8-F1
#
_entry.id   AF-A0A510K3E8-F1
#
_cell.length_a   1.000
_cell.length_b   1.000
_cell.length_c   1.000
_cell.angle_alpha   90.00
_cell.angle_beta   90.00
_cell.angle_gamma   90.00
#
_symmetry.space_group_name_H-M   'P 1'
#
loop_
_entity.id
_entity.type
_entity.pdbx_description
1 polymer ?
#
loop_
_entity_poly.entity_id
_entity_poly.type
_entity_poly.pdbx_seq_one_letter_code
_entity_poly.pdbx_strand_id
1 'polypeptide(L)'
;MADEKSLLEEILDVKNRKIKNGLLDSDDTISNLENEGLREKRNVSQSNLNNSRKIIKLEKTRNEKIKRETIEKEAKNREVKKDKKQNIKTTANTENTNISKSKSQEKSNVANKKNLEKRDEKLKRRKIIRNFFKNREMKKISFSPFVRTNVEVRDVMKDVVVALFPAIITAGLVYGLTALSVIVTSVFTAIVTEKLFSRIFLNDKNSTHDLSAVITGILMALTLAPLTPLPVVAFGAGMAVIFGKLMYGGIGRNVLNPAVVGREFMTVFFPVAMSSGTIWFSQEALRLSKINVFVNFQKTPLMSYFDELLLTSSGSLGSYSAIALILGGVYLLVKNRISWHIPVTLFATSFIATMFLKDGISVSMGGLLLTGIFMATDMPTSPSFAGGKIYYGIMLGVVIVLLSVLGVKNETLSYVLLILNPFTRFINKVFRPVVFGYEVKEEAWKQVGMGILLTIGILVFALIFITLHKIGAIPYLVYLYILVLTVQLIRNDRNKNRKFK
;
A
#
# COMPACT_ATOMS: atom_id res chain seq x y z
N MET A 1 40.80 -27.87 -9.30
CA MET A 1 40.23 -26.79 -10.14
C MET A 1 40.22 -27.12 -11.63
N ALA A 2 41.19 -27.87 -12.18
CA ALA A 2 41.21 -28.22 -13.61
C ALA A 2 40.06 -29.17 -14.06
N ASP A 3 39.71 -30.18 -13.25
CA ASP A 3 38.65 -31.15 -13.60
C ASP A 3 37.21 -30.60 -13.55
N GLU A 4 36.94 -29.58 -12.72
CA GLU A 4 35.61 -28.97 -12.64
C GLU A 4 35.29 -28.10 -13.87
N LYS A 5 36.32 -27.46 -14.45
CA LYS A 5 36.17 -26.66 -15.68
C LYS A 5 35.82 -27.54 -16.87
N SER A 6 36.48 -28.69 -16.99
CA SER A 6 36.23 -29.69 -18.04
C SER A 6 34.79 -30.24 -17.98
N LEU A 7 34.29 -30.55 -16.78
CA LEU A 7 32.92 -31.04 -16.59
C LEU A 7 31.85 -29.99 -16.91
N LEU A 8 32.12 -28.70 -16.63
CA LEU A 8 31.23 -27.59 -16.99
C LEU A 8 31.19 -27.34 -18.50
N GLU A 9 32.35 -27.39 -19.17
CA GLU A 9 32.43 -27.29 -20.63
C GLU A 9 31.68 -28.45 -21.32
N GLU A 10 31.81 -29.68 -20.82
CA GLU A 10 31.12 -30.85 -21.39
C GLU A 10 29.59 -30.77 -21.23
N ILE A 11 29.09 -30.17 -20.14
CA ILE A 11 27.66 -29.93 -19.91
C ILE A 11 27.14 -28.77 -20.78
N LEU A 12 27.94 -27.72 -20.98
CA LEU A 12 27.59 -26.56 -21.81
C LEU A 12 27.57 -26.92 -23.31
N ASP A 13 28.49 -27.77 -23.77
CA ASP A 13 28.58 -28.17 -25.17
C ASP A 13 27.38 -29.05 -25.61
N VAL A 14 26.81 -29.83 -24.69
CA VAL A 14 25.55 -30.56 -24.90
C VAL A 14 24.35 -29.60 -25.06
N LYS A 15 24.40 -28.41 -24.43
CA LYS A 15 23.34 -27.40 -24.51
C LYS A 15 23.43 -26.58 -25.80
N ASN A 16 24.65 -26.26 -26.27
CA ASN A 16 24.89 -25.49 -27.49
C ASN A 16 24.44 -26.21 -28.77
N ARG A 17 24.43 -27.54 -28.81
CA ARG A 17 23.88 -28.29 -29.96
C ARG A 17 22.38 -28.11 -30.19
N LYS A 18 21.63 -27.54 -29.21
CA LYS A 18 20.19 -27.28 -29.33
C LYS A 18 19.81 -25.84 -29.68
N ILE A 19 20.76 -24.89 -29.74
CA ILE A 19 20.46 -23.44 -29.86
C ILE A 19 21.05 -22.83 -31.15
N LYS A 20 21.39 -23.65 -32.15
CA LYS A 20 21.55 -23.12 -33.52
C LYS A 20 20.16 -22.97 -34.13
N ASN A 21 19.56 -21.79 -33.95
CA ASN A 21 18.79 -21.07 -34.98
C ASN A 21 18.16 -19.81 -34.38
N GLY A 22 18.60 -18.66 -34.88
CA GLY A 22 17.85 -17.41 -34.87
C GLY A 22 18.08 -16.50 -33.68
N LEU A 23 19.11 -15.65 -33.76
CA LEU A 23 19.12 -14.32 -33.16
C LEU A 23 20.39 -13.59 -33.59
N LEU A 24 20.23 -12.69 -34.57
CA LEU A 24 21.00 -11.47 -34.81
C LEU A 24 20.36 -10.78 -36.02
N ASP A 25 19.65 -9.66 -35.80
CA ASP A 25 19.96 -8.36 -36.42
C ASP A 25 18.78 -7.37 -36.36
N SER A 26 19.19 -6.10 -36.27
CA SER A 26 18.50 -4.84 -36.61
C SER A 26 17.43 -4.27 -35.66
N ASP A 27 17.87 -3.25 -34.93
CA ASP A 27 17.08 -2.06 -34.58
C ASP A 27 16.75 -1.26 -35.85
N ASP A 28 15.48 -0.93 -36.04
CA ASP A 28 14.95 0.39 -36.47
C ASP A 28 13.52 0.24 -37.03
N THR A 29 12.67 1.23 -36.75
CA THR A 29 11.27 1.43 -37.18
C THR A 29 10.14 0.83 -36.30
N ILE A 30 9.70 1.59 -35.30
CA ILE A 30 8.38 1.42 -34.67
C ILE A 30 7.61 2.74 -34.75
N SER A 31 6.84 2.89 -35.83
CA SER A 31 5.62 3.69 -35.84
C SER A 31 4.78 3.23 -37.04
N ASN A 32 3.54 2.80 -36.79
CA ASN A 32 2.45 2.51 -37.76
C ASN A 32 1.95 1.05 -37.90
N LEU A 33 1.91 0.23 -36.84
CA LEU A 33 1.28 -1.10 -36.93
C LEU A 33 0.45 -1.56 -35.72
N GLU A 34 -0.20 -0.62 -35.00
CA GLU A 34 -0.85 -0.97 -33.72
C GLU A 34 -2.33 -1.40 -33.80
N ASN A 35 -2.97 -1.39 -34.97
CA ASN A 35 -4.42 -1.68 -35.06
C ASN A 35 -4.84 -3.01 -35.69
N GLU A 36 -3.96 -3.80 -36.31
CA GLU A 36 -4.31 -5.14 -36.82
C GLU A 36 -3.91 -6.30 -35.87
N GLY A 37 -2.89 -6.12 -35.01
CA GLY A 37 -2.37 -7.17 -34.13
C GLY A 37 -3.26 -7.60 -32.95
N LEU A 38 -4.38 -6.89 -32.70
CA LEU A 38 -5.27 -7.17 -31.57
C LEU A 38 -6.33 -8.26 -31.88
N ARG A 39 -6.65 -8.50 -33.17
CA ARG A 39 -7.59 -9.56 -33.57
C ARG A 39 -6.94 -10.93 -33.71
N GLU A 40 -5.72 -11.03 -34.22
CA GLU A 40 -5.00 -12.31 -34.33
C GLU A 40 -4.54 -12.86 -32.97
N LYS A 41 -4.12 -12.01 -32.03
CA LYS A 41 -3.70 -12.44 -30.68
C LYS A 41 -4.81 -13.12 -29.87
N ARG A 42 -6.09 -12.81 -30.12
CA ARG A 42 -7.23 -13.47 -29.46
C ARG A 42 -7.47 -14.88 -29.99
N ASN A 43 -7.37 -15.09 -31.31
CA ASN A 43 -7.60 -16.40 -31.93
C ASN A 43 -6.46 -17.39 -31.62
N VAL A 44 -5.21 -16.93 -31.54
CA VAL A 44 -4.04 -17.75 -31.16
C VAL A 44 -4.07 -18.14 -29.68
N SER A 45 -4.59 -17.26 -28.81
CA SER A 45 -4.76 -17.55 -27.37
C SER A 45 -5.78 -18.67 -27.12
N GLN A 46 -6.90 -18.69 -27.85
CA GLN A 46 -7.94 -19.70 -27.68
C GLN A 46 -7.54 -21.09 -28.23
N SER A 47 -6.80 -21.16 -29.34
CA SER A 47 -6.28 -22.42 -29.88
C SER A 47 -5.21 -23.04 -28.97
N ASN A 48 -4.32 -22.22 -28.39
CA ASN A 48 -3.30 -22.68 -27.45
C ASN A 48 -3.87 -23.19 -26.11
N LEU A 49 -4.99 -22.62 -25.64
CA LEU A 49 -5.70 -23.10 -24.45
C LEU A 49 -6.37 -24.48 -24.68
N ASN A 50 -6.95 -24.68 -25.86
CA ASN A 50 -7.58 -25.96 -26.23
C ASN A 50 -6.54 -27.06 -26.45
N ASN A 51 -5.39 -26.76 -27.06
CA ASN A 51 -4.30 -27.70 -27.24
C ASN A 51 -3.67 -28.10 -25.89
N SER A 52 -3.48 -27.15 -24.97
CA SER A 52 -2.97 -27.45 -23.62
C SER A 52 -3.91 -28.34 -22.81
N ARG A 53 -5.23 -28.12 -22.89
CA ARG A 53 -6.22 -29.00 -22.24
C ARG A 53 -6.20 -30.43 -22.81
N LYS A 54 -6.00 -30.58 -24.13
CA LYS A 54 -5.90 -31.88 -24.79
C LYS A 54 -4.64 -32.63 -24.36
N ILE A 55 -3.51 -31.93 -24.24
CA ILE A 55 -2.23 -32.48 -23.75
C ILE A 55 -2.35 -32.95 -22.30
N ILE A 56 -2.96 -32.14 -21.42
CA ILE A 56 -3.17 -32.51 -20.00
C ILE A 56 -4.08 -33.75 -19.86
N LYS A 57 -5.11 -33.88 -20.71
CA LYS A 57 -6.00 -35.05 -20.70
C LYS A 57 -5.28 -36.32 -21.18
N LEU A 58 -4.38 -36.19 -22.16
CA LEU A 58 -3.54 -37.28 -22.67
C LEU A 58 -2.47 -37.70 -21.66
N GLU A 59 -1.87 -36.76 -20.92
CA GLU A 59 -0.90 -37.10 -19.86
C GLU A 59 -1.56 -37.81 -18.68
N LYS A 60 -2.78 -37.43 -18.29
CA LYS A 60 -3.53 -38.14 -17.25
C LYS A 60 -3.84 -39.58 -17.64
N THR A 61 -4.30 -39.81 -18.88
CA THR A 61 -4.57 -41.17 -19.38
C THR A 61 -3.29 -42.00 -19.52
N ARG A 62 -2.18 -41.38 -19.92
CA ARG A 62 -0.86 -42.04 -19.98
C ARG A 62 -0.35 -42.44 -18.60
N ASN A 63 -0.50 -41.57 -17.60
CA ASN A 63 -0.07 -41.87 -16.22
C ASN A 63 -0.94 -42.95 -15.57
N GLU A 64 -2.25 -42.99 -15.85
CA GLU A 64 -3.11 -44.09 -15.39
C GLU A 64 -2.74 -45.42 -16.05
N LYS A 65 -2.38 -45.42 -17.34
CA LYS A 65 -1.93 -46.62 -18.05
C LYS A 65 -0.60 -47.15 -17.49
N ILE A 66 0.36 -46.27 -17.23
CA ILE A 66 1.64 -46.62 -16.59
C ILE A 66 1.40 -47.20 -15.18
N LYS A 67 0.48 -46.60 -14.41
CA LYS A 67 0.14 -47.09 -13.07
C LYS A 67 -0.49 -48.49 -13.11
N ARG A 68 -1.37 -48.77 -14.09
CA ARG A 68 -1.94 -50.12 -14.30
C ARG A 68 -0.88 -51.14 -14.72
N GLU A 69 0.01 -50.80 -15.66
CA GLU A 69 1.10 -51.68 -16.09
C GLU A 69 2.11 -51.98 -14.97
N THR A 70 2.31 -51.03 -14.05
CA THR A 70 3.19 -51.21 -12.88
C THR A 70 2.56 -52.18 -11.88
N ILE A 71 1.26 -52.04 -11.61
CA ILE A 71 0.49 -52.95 -10.75
C ILE A 71 0.46 -54.37 -11.33
N GLU A 72 0.30 -54.52 -12.65
CA GLU A 72 0.29 -55.83 -13.32
C GLU A 72 1.68 -56.51 -13.26
N LYS A 73 2.77 -55.74 -13.39
CA LYS A 73 4.14 -56.25 -13.21
C LYS A 73 4.44 -56.65 -11.77
N GLU A 74 3.89 -55.94 -10.79
CA GLU A 74 4.01 -56.32 -9.38
C GLU A 74 3.20 -57.58 -9.05
N ALA A 75 2.03 -57.77 -9.67
CA ALA A 75 1.22 -58.98 -9.53
C ALA A 75 1.93 -60.22 -10.12
N LYS A 76 2.47 -60.13 -11.35
CA LYS A 76 3.26 -61.20 -11.98
C LYS A 76 4.52 -61.55 -11.17
N ASN A 77 5.19 -60.57 -10.58
CA ASN A 77 6.35 -60.82 -9.71
C ASN A 77 6.00 -61.46 -8.35
N ARG A 78 4.75 -61.31 -7.87
CA ARG A 78 4.26 -61.99 -6.66
C ARG A 78 3.88 -63.45 -6.94
N GLU A 79 3.38 -63.78 -8.13
CA GLU A 79 3.13 -65.16 -8.57
C GLU A 79 4.45 -65.93 -8.79
N VAL A 80 5.42 -65.33 -9.50
CA VAL A 80 6.75 -65.94 -9.72
C VAL A 80 7.53 -66.16 -8.41
N LYS A 81 7.26 -65.37 -7.35
CA LYS A 81 7.83 -65.58 -6.01
C LYS A 81 7.14 -66.68 -5.20
N LYS A 82 5.90 -67.06 -5.53
CA LYS A 82 5.23 -68.23 -4.93
C LYS A 82 5.73 -69.53 -5.56
N ASP A 83 5.96 -69.56 -6.87
CA ASP A 83 6.45 -70.76 -7.58
C ASP A 83 7.92 -71.09 -7.26
N LYS A 84 8.77 -70.08 -7.05
CA LYS A 84 10.18 -70.29 -6.64
C LYS A 84 10.36 -70.74 -5.19
N LYS A 85 9.33 -70.70 -4.35
CA LYS A 85 9.39 -71.15 -2.95
C LYS A 85 9.01 -72.62 -2.76
N GLN A 86 8.51 -73.29 -3.81
CA GLN A 86 8.15 -74.72 -3.78
C GLN A 86 9.22 -75.66 -4.37
N ASN A 87 10.18 -75.15 -5.16
CA ASN A 87 11.17 -75.97 -5.87
C ASN A 87 12.62 -75.95 -5.32
N ILE A 88 12.83 -75.61 -4.03
CA ILE A 88 14.16 -75.63 -3.38
C ILE A 88 14.27 -76.78 -2.34
N LYS A 89 13.60 -77.91 -2.59
CA LYS A 89 13.73 -79.12 -1.76
C LYS A 89 13.84 -80.39 -2.62
N THR A 90 14.88 -80.51 -3.44
CA THR A 90 15.42 -81.81 -3.86
C THR A 90 16.79 -81.68 -4.55
N THR A 91 17.81 -82.30 -3.94
CA THR A 91 18.97 -83.03 -4.53
C THR A 91 19.86 -82.29 -5.56
N ALA A 92 21.14 -81.98 -5.33
CA ALA A 92 22.30 -82.83 -4.95
C ALA A 92 22.50 -84.05 -5.87
N ASN A 93 23.47 -84.00 -6.79
CA ASN A 93 24.47 -85.05 -7.09
C ASN A 93 25.21 -84.81 -8.42
N THR A 94 26.54 -84.72 -8.29
CA THR A 94 27.62 -85.45 -8.99
C THR A 94 27.62 -85.61 -10.52
N GLU A 95 28.62 -84.93 -11.11
CA GLU A 95 29.61 -85.29 -12.15
C GLU A 95 29.31 -86.12 -13.41
N ASN A 96 30.09 -85.75 -14.44
CA ASN A 96 30.55 -86.49 -15.63
C ASN A 96 29.67 -86.46 -16.89
N THR A 97 30.14 -85.73 -17.92
CA THR A 97 30.74 -86.30 -19.16
C THR A 97 30.95 -85.20 -20.24
N ASN A 98 32.21 -84.98 -20.64
CA ASN A 98 32.74 -85.04 -22.02
C ASN A 98 31.68 -85.11 -23.16
N ILE A 99 31.67 -84.35 -24.27
CA ILE A 99 32.71 -84.01 -25.26
C ILE A 99 32.12 -83.05 -26.34
N SER A 100 33.00 -82.28 -27.00
CA SER A 100 32.93 -81.70 -28.36
C SER A 100 32.28 -80.32 -28.64
N LYS A 101 33.19 -79.34 -28.85
CA LYS A 101 33.36 -78.38 -29.98
C LYS A 101 32.08 -78.00 -30.77
N SER A 102 31.79 -76.73 -31.08
CA SER A 102 32.65 -75.84 -31.89
C SER A 102 32.12 -74.38 -32.00
N LYS A 103 33.06 -73.43 -32.06
CA LYS A 103 33.03 -72.13 -32.79
C LYS A 103 31.81 -71.20 -32.62
N SER A 104 31.73 -70.47 -31.49
CA SER A 104 30.99 -69.18 -31.42
C SER A 104 31.35 -68.29 -30.21
N GLN A 105 32.57 -68.38 -29.64
CA GLN A 105 32.91 -67.71 -28.37
C GLN A 105 33.71 -66.38 -28.46
N GLU A 106 34.06 -65.87 -29.64
CA GLU A 106 34.95 -64.68 -29.70
C GLU A 106 34.25 -63.31 -29.87
N LYS A 107 32.95 -63.23 -30.18
CA LYS A 107 32.25 -61.94 -30.36
C LYS A 107 31.40 -61.49 -29.17
N SER A 108 31.08 -62.36 -28.21
CA SER A 108 30.23 -62.04 -27.06
C SER A 108 31.00 -61.42 -25.87
N ASN A 109 32.29 -61.73 -25.71
CA ASN A 109 33.09 -61.23 -24.58
C ASN A 109 33.51 -59.76 -24.73
N VAL A 110 33.74 -59.26 -25.95
CA VAL A 110 34.14 -57.86 -26.20
C VAL A 110 32.97 -56.88 -26.02
N ALA A 111 31.76 -57.28 -26.42
CA ALA A 111 30.54 -56.46 -26.25
C ALA A 111 30.12 -56.36 -24.77
N ASN A 112 30.26 -57.42 -23.99
CA ASN A 112 29.99 -57.39 -22.55
C ASN A 112 31.02 -56.55 -21.79
N LYS A 113 32.31 -56.65 -22.12
CA LYS A 113 33.37 -55.85 -21.47
C LYS A 113 33.19 -54.33 -21.72
N LYS A 114 32.88 -53.93 -22.96
CA LYS A 114 32.56 -52.52 -23.29
C LYS A 114 31.29 -52.00 -22.60
N ASN A 115 30.28 -52.86 -22.40
CA ASN A 115 29.06 -52.48 -21.70
C ASN A 115 29.24 -52.41 -20.18
N LEU A 116 30.12 -53.24 -19.61
CA LEU A 116 30.55 -53.16 -18.21
C LEU A 116 31.37 -51.89 -17.94
N GLU A 117 32.36 -51.58 -18.79
CA GLU A 117 33.15 -50.34 -18.68
C GLU A 117 32.28 -49.08 -18.76
N LYS A 118 31.33 -49.03 -19.71
CA LYS A 118 30.37 -47.91 -19.82
C LYS A 118 29.42 -47.80 -18.61
N ARG A 119 29.07 -48.92 -17.97
CA ARG A 119 28.25 -48.92 -16.74
C ARG A 119 29.06 -48.45 -15.55
N ASP A 120 30.32 -48.85 -15.45
CA ASP A 120 31.23 -48.44 -14.38
C ASP A 120 31.60 -46.95 -14.48
N GLU A 121 31.80 -46.42 -15.68
CA GLU A 121 31.92 -44.97 -15.91
C GLU A 121 30.66 -44.23 -15.48
N LYS A 122 29.47 -44.74 -15.85
CA LYS A 122 28.19 -44.11 -15.48
C LYS A 122 27.96 -44.14 -13.97
N LEU A 123 28.40 -45.19 -13.28
CA LEU A 123 28.35 -45.30 -11.82
C LEU A 123 29.37 -44.37 -11.15
N LYS A 124 30.59 -44.26 -11.68
CA LYS A 124 31.59 -43.27 -11.24
C LYS A 124 31.06 -41.84 -11.41
N ARG A 125 30.52 -41.49 -12.58
CA ARG A 125 29.89 -40.18 -12.85
C ARG A 125 28.76 -39.89 -11.86
N ARG A 126 27.90 -40.87 -11.59
CA ARG A 126 26.81 -40.72 -10.60
C ARG A 126 27.34 -40.52 -9.18
N LYS A 127 28.41 -41.21 -8.78
CA LYS A 127 29.07 -40.99 -7.47
C LYS A 127 29.70 -39.61 -7.40
N ILE A 128 30.37 -39.14 -8.45
CA ILE A 128 30.98 -37.82 -8.53
C ILE A 128 29.90 -36.75 -8.43
N ILE A 129 28.82 -36.84 -9.22
CA ILE A 129 27.69 -35.92 -9.17
C ILE A 129 27.05 -35.93 -7.77
N ARG A 130 26.86 -37.09 -7.17
CA ARG A 130 26.26 -37.20 -5.84
C ARG A 130 27.17 -36.61 -4.77
N ASN A 131 28.48 -36.81 -4.84
CA ASN A 131 29.44 -36.17 -3.92
C ASN A 131 29.56 -34.66 -4.18
N PHE A 132 29.52 -34.23 -5.45
CA PHE A 132 29.50 -32.81 -5.84
C PHE A 132 28.30 -32.08 -5.26
N PHE A 133 27.12 -32.70 -5.25
CA PHE A 133 25.92 -32.14 -4.62
C PHE A 133 25.84 -32.37 -3.10
N LYS A 134 26.50 -33.41 -2.55
CA LYS A 134 26.54 -33.69 -1.11
C LYS A 134 27.48 -32.72 -0.36
N ASN A 135 28.59 -32.33 -0.99
CA ASN A 135 29.57 -31.39 -0.40
C ASN A 135 29.19 -29.91 -0.59
N ARG A 136 28.18 -29.62 -1.42
CA ARG A 136 27.44 -28.36 -1.31
C ARG A 136 26.44 -28.49 -0.16
N GLU A 137 26.97 -28.52 1.06
CA GLU A 137 26.19 -28.07 2.20
C GLU A 137 25.51 -26.77 1.80
N MET A 138 24.22 -26.69 2.07
CA MET A 138 23.35 -25.57 1.71
C MET A 138 24.06 -24.26 2.05
N LYS A 139 24.75 -23.66 1.06
CA LYS A 139 25.27 -22.30 1.17
C LYS A 139 24.04 -21.51 1.57
N LYS A 140 24.00 -21.04 2.82
CA LYS A 140 22.93 -20.16 3.30
C LYS A 140 22.77 -19.14 2.21
N ILE A 141 21.61 -19.12 1.57
CA ILE A 141 21.30 -18.13 0.54
C ILE A 141 21.35 -16.82 1.32
N SER A 142 22.50 -16.14 1.26
CA SER A 142 22.65 -14.82 1.83
C SER A 142 21.83 -13.93 0.92
N PHE A 143 20.59 -13.69 1.30
CA PHE A 143 19.87 -12.56 0.77
C PHE A 143 20.76 -11.34 0.98
N SER A 144 20.84 -10.47 -0.03
CA SER A 144 21.44 -9.15 0.14
C SER A 144 20.92 -8.58 1.47
N PRO A 145 21.79 -8.00 2.33
CA PRO A 145 21.36 -7.49 3.60
C PRO A 145 20.37 -6.36 3.33
N PHE A 146 19.08 -6.67 3.38
CA PHE A 146 18.05 -5.66 3.48
C PHE A 146 18.32 -5.01 4.84
N VAL A 147 18.78 -3.76 4.83
CA VAL A 147 18.93 -2.95 6.03
C VAL A 147 17.57 -2.94 6.71
N ARG A 148 17.41 -3.75 7.75
CA ARG A 148 16.20 -3.76 8.56
C ARG A 148 16.28 -2.52 9.43
N THR A 149 15.36 -1.60 9.23
CA THR A 149 15.20 -0.48 10.15
C THR A 149 14.57 -1.00 11.43
N ASN A 150 15.05 -0.55 12.58
CA ASN A 150 14.46 -0.90 13.89
C ASN A 150 13.12 -0.19 14.15
N VAL A 151 12.62 0.60 13.20
CA VAL A 151 11.39 1.38 13.32
C VAL A 151 10.28 0.65 12.60
N GLU A 152 9.23 0.28 13.33
CA GLU A 152 8.01 -0.26 12.74
C GLU A 152 6.98 0.85 12.49
N VAL A 153 6.00 0.57 11.62
CA VAL A 153 4.87 1.49 11.36
C VAL A 153 4.13 1.79 12.66
N ARG A 154 3.98 0.80 13.54
CA ARG A 154 3.32 0.94 14.83
C ARG A 154 3.98 1.99 15.73
N ASP A 155 5.31 2.09 15.70
CA ASP A 155 6.05 3.07 16.51
C ASP A 155 5.77 4.49 16.04
N VAL A 156 5.77 4.69 14.72
CA VAL A 156 5.42 5.98 14.11
C VAL A 156 3.99 6.37 14.45
N MET A 157 3.04 5.44 14.34
CA MET A 157 1.63 5.70 14.65
C MET A 157 1.43 5.96 16.15
N LYS A 158 2.12 5.23 17.03
CA LYS A 158 2.10 5.50 18.47
C LYS A 158 2.60 6.90 18.80
N ASP A 159 3.68 7.35 18.16
CA ASP A 159 4.20 8.72 18.35
C ASP A 159 3.15 9.79 17.97
N VAL A 160 2.37 9.57 16.90
CA VAL A 160 1.28 10.48 16.50
C VAL A 160 0.15 10.49 17.53
N VAL A 161 -0.24 9.34 18.08
CA VAL A 161 -1.25 9.29 19.14
C VAL A 161 -0.79 10.04 20.39
N VAL A 162 0.49 9.87 20.78
CA VAL A 162 1.08 10.62 21.91
C VAL A 162 1.08 12.12 21.64
N ALA A 163 1.41 12.53 20.42
CA ALA A 163 1.41 13.94 20.02
C ALA A 163 0.00 14.59 20.05
N LEU A 164 -1.06 13.81 19.81
CA LEU A 164 -2.44 14.29 19.87
C LEU A 164 -3.02 14.31 21.29
N PHE A 165 -2.37 13.64 22.24
CA PHE A 165 -2.87 13.51 23.62
C PHE A 165 -3.10 14.85 24.33
N PRO A 166 -2.22 15.88 24.22
CA PRO A 166 -2.48 17.19 24.78
C PRO A 166 -3.76 17.84 24.24
N ALA A 167 -4.04 17.70 22.93
CA ALA A 167 -5.25 18.25 22.32
C ALA A 167 -6.52 17.54 22.85
N ILE A 168 -6.45 16.21 23.04
CA ILE A 168 -7.55 15.43 23.64
C ILE A 168 -7.83 15.88 25.08
N ILE A 169 -6.78 16.15 25.88
CA ILE A 169 -6.95 16.68 27.24
C ILE A 169 -7.66 18.02 27.18
N THR A 170 -7.25 18.94 26.31
CA THR A 170 -7.89 20.25 26.20
C THR A 170 -9.36 20.14 25.76
N ALA A 171 -9.70 19.22 24.86
CA ALA A 171 -11.08 18.91 24.51
C ALA A 171 -11.91 18.46 25.73
N GLY A 172 -11.34 17.58 26.56
CA GLY A 172 -11.94 17.16 27.82
C GLY A 172 -12.07 18.28 28.85
N LEU A 173 -11.16 19.26 28.88
CA LEU A 173 -11.26 20.40 29.81
C LEU A 173 -12.38 21.38 29.43
N VAL A 174 -12.56 21.66 28.13
CA VAL A 174 -13.55 22.63 27.65
C VAL A 174 -14.98 22.10 27.78
N TYR A 175 -15.22 20.86 27.33
CA TYR A 175 -16.57 20.27 27.24
C TYR A 175 -16.77 19.02 28.11
N GLY A 176 -15.75 18.54 28.81
CA GLY A 176 -15.89 17.41 29.73
C GLY A 176 -16.16 16.08 29.04
N LEU A 177 -17.09 15.31 29.63
CA LEU A 177 -17.47 13.98 29.14
C LEU A 177 -18.11 13.99 27.75
N THR A 178 -18.74 15.10 27.32
CA THR A 178 -19.37 15.18 26.00
C THR A 178 -18.33 15.11 24.89
N ALA A 179 -17.26 15.90 24.97
CA ALA A 179 -16.14 15.85 24.04
C ALA A 179 -15.46 14.47 24.02
N LEU A 180 -15.20 13.90 25.20
CA LEU A 180 -14.58 12.57 25.30
C LEU A 180 -15.48 11.48 24.70
N SER A 181 -16.81 11.59 24.86
CA SER A 181 -17.75 10.62 24.29
C SER A 181 -17.72 10.60 22.76
N VAL A 182 -17.55 11.76 22.11
CA VAL A 182 -17.37 11.87 20.66
C VAL A 182 -16.08 11.18 20.21
N ILE A 183 -14.96 11.47 20.89
CA ILE A 183 -13.65 10.88 20.57
C ILE A 183 -13.67 9.35 20.77
N VAL A 184 -14.18 8.88 21.91
CA VAL A 184 -14.26 7.45 22.23
C VAL A 184 -15.15 6.72 21.23
N THR A 185 -16.32 7.27 20.90
CA THR A 185 -17.24 6.67 19.92
C THR A 185 -16.56 6.57 18.55
N SER A 186 -15.90 7.63 18.10
CA SER A 186 -15.19 7.64 16.82
C SER A 186 -14.07 6.59 16.77
N VAL A 187 -13.21 6.54 17.79
CA VAL A 187 -12.10 5.59 17.86
C VAL A 187 -12.60 4.15 17.95
N PHE A 188 -13.60 3.90 18.79
CA PHE A 188 -14.19 2.58 18.94
C PHE A 188 -14.77 2.08 17.62
N THR A 189 -15.58 2.90 16.94
CA THR A 189 -16.16 2.52 15.65
C THR A 189 -15.10 2.36 14.56
N ALA A 190 -14.05 3.17 14.55
CA ALA A 190 -12.94 3.01 13.60
C ALA A 190 -12.22 1.67 13.77
N ILE A 191 -11.89 1.28 15.01
CA ILE A 191 -11.23 0.00 15.32
C ILE A 191 -12.13 -1.19 14.95
N VAL A 192 -13.42 -1.14 15.33
CA VAL A 192 -14.37 -2.22 15.05
C VAL A 192 -14.56 -2.40 13.55
N THR A 193 -14.78 -1.29 12.83
CA THR A 193 -14.93 -1.28 11.38
C THR A 193 -13.68 -1.81 10.70
N GLU A 194 -12.49 -1.41 11.15
CA GLU A 194 -11.25 -1.91 10.58
C GLU A 194 -11.13 -3.42 10.76
N LYS A 195 -11.33 -3.92 11.98
CA LYS A 195 -11.23 -5.35 12.28
C LYS A 195 -12.22 -6.19 11.45
N LEU A 196 -13.44 -5.68 11.28
CA LEU A 196 -14.50 -6.37 10.56
C LEU A 196 -14.22 -6.39 9.05
N PHE A 197 -13.96 -5.23 8.47
CA PHE A 197 -13.82 -5.09 7.01
C PHE A 197 -12.42 -5.40 6.49
N SER A 198 -11.36 -5.34 7.31
CA SER A 198 -10.03 -5.85 6.92
C SER A 198 -10.07 -7.36 6.69
N ARG A 199 -10.83 -8.09 7.53
CA ARG A 199 -11.04 -9.53 7.36
C ARG A 199 -11.82 -9.83 6.07
N ILE A 200 -12.81 -9.02 5.74
CA ILE A 200 -13.67 -9.23 4.55
C ILE A 200 -12.91 -8.85 3.26
N PHE A 201 -12.30 -7.66 3.20
CA PHE A 201 -11.72 -7.13 1.96
C PHE A 201 -10.27 -7.56 1.73
N LEU A 202 -9.47 -7.69 2.80
CA LEU A 202 -8.02 -7.92 2.70
C LEU A 202 -7.61 -9.31 3.18
N ASN A 203 -8.52 -10.05 3.83
CA ASN A 203 -8.23 -11.31 4.52
C ASN A 203 -7.11 -11.16 5.56
N ASP A 204 -6.98 -9.97 6.14
CA ASP A 204 -6.00 -9.65 7.17
C ASP A 204 -6.68 -9.61 8.55
N LYS A 205 -6.18 -10.45 9.46
CA LYS A 205 -6.69 -10.59 10.84
C LYS A 205 -5.96 -9.68 11.84
N ASN A 206 -4.80 -9.14 11.48
CA ASN A 206 -3.91 -8.42 12.40
C ASN A 206 -3.83 -6.92 12.10
N SER A 207 -4.60 -6.40 11.13
CA SER A 207 -4.62 -4.98 10.73
C SER A 207 -4.70 -4.02 11.92
N THR A 208 -5.50 -4.33 12.95
CA THR A 208 -5.72 -3.44 14.11
C THR A 208 -4.46 -3.14 14.94
N HIS A 209 -3.38 -3.91 14.80
CA HIS A 209 -2.14 -3.69 15.57
C HIS A 209 -1.36 -2.47 15.12
N ASP A 210 -1.66 -1.92 13.94
CA ASP A 210 -0.93 -0.80 13.33
C ASP A 210 -1.23 0.58 13.95
N LEU A 211 -2.26 0.70 14.81
CA LEU A 211 -2.78 1.94 15.43
C LEU A 211 -3.31 3.01 14.46
N SER A 212 -3.31 2.77 13.16
CA SER A 212 -3.73 3.77 12.17
C SER A 212 -5.26 3.98 12.13
N ALA A 213 -6.04 2.95 12.48
CA ALA A 213 -7.48 3.10 12.73
C ALA A 213 -7.77 4.09 13.87
N VAL A 214 -6.97 4.01 14.94
CA VAL A 214 -7.09 4.85 16.13
C VAL A 214 -6.82 6.30 15.77
N ILE A 215 -5.74 6.57 15.03
CA ILE A 215 -5.40 7.92 14.55
C ILE A 215 -6.50 8.47 13.65
N THR A 216 -7.03 7.64 12.74
CA THR A 216 -8.13 8.05 11.85
C THR A 216 -9.35 8.50 12.65
N GLY A 217 -9.73 7.72 13.67
CA GLY A 217 -10.85 8.07 14.58
C GLY A 217 -10.55 9.34 15.40
N ILE A 218 -9.37 9.46 16.00
CA ILE A 218 -8.98 10.66 16.77
C ILE A 218 -9.01 11.89 15.87
N LEU A 219 -8.31 11.88 14.73
CA LEU A 219 -8.22 13.02 13.84
C LEU A 219 -9.59 13.42 13.29
N MET A 220 -10.44 12.46 12.94
CA MET A 220 -11.81 12.76 12.52
C MET A 220 -12.57 13.44 13.66
N ALA A 221 -12.58 12.86 14.87
CA ALA A 221 -13.27 13.44 16.02
C ALA A 221 -12.80 14.86 16.36
N LEU A 222 -11.49 15.14 16.26
CA LEU A 222 -10.93 16.47 16.52
C LEU A 222 -11.36 17.53 15.49
N THR A 223 -11.89 17.13 14.32
CA THR A 223 -12.49 18.07 13.34
C THR A 223 -13.98 18.32 13.54
N LEU A 224 -14.61 17.62 14.49
CA LEU A 224 -16.04 17.72 14.74
C LEU A 224 -16.36 18.75 15.82
N ALA A 225 -17.62 19.16 15.83
CA ALA A 225 -18.20 19.95 16.89
C ALA A 225 -18.40 19.09 18.16
N PRO A 226 -18.31 19.68 19.36
CA PRO A 226 -18.34 18.96 20.63
C PRO A 226 -19.64 18.19 20.89
N LEU A 227 -20.77 18.68 20.37
CA LEU A 227 -22.10 18.12 20.61
C LEU A 227 -22.63 17.37 19.38
N THR A 228 -21.74 16.93 18.50
CA THR A 228 -22.12 16.13 17.33
C THR A 228 -22.81 14.83 17.80
N PRO A 229 -24.00 14.48 17.29
CA PRO A 229 -24.70 13.27 17.72
C PRO A 229 -23.85 12.00 17.53
N LEU A 230 -23.71 11.20 18.59
CA LEU A 230 -22.85 10.01 18.60
C LEU A 230 -23.10 9.02 17.45
N PRO A 231 -24.35 8.75 17.01
CA PRO A 231 -24.59 7.87 15.86
C PRO A 231 -23.99 8.42 14.55
N VAL A 232 -24.02 9.74 14.36
CA VAL A 232 -23.45 10.40 13.17
C VAL A 232 -21.92 10.29 13.21
N VAL A 233 -21.32 10.44 14.40
CA VAL A 233 -19.87 10.23 14.61
C VAL A 233 -19.46 8.79 14.30
N ALA A 234 -20.23 7.81 14.79
CA ALA A 234 -19.98 6.40 14.49
C ALA A 234 -20.07 6.11 12.98
N PHE A 235 -21.09 6.65 12.31
CA PHE A 235 -21.23 6.54 10.85
C PHE A 235 -20.00 7.11 10.13
N GLY A 236 -19.60 8.35 10.46
CA GLY A 236 -18.43 8.99 9.86
C GLY A 236 -17.15 8.18 10.04
N ALA A 237 -16.92 7.66 11.25
CA ALA A 237 -15.73 6.84 11.55
C ALA A 237 -15.72 5.53 10.77
N GLY A 238 -16.88 4.90 10.62
CA GLY A 238 -17.02 3.71 9.77
C GLY A 238 -16.69 4.01 8.31
N MET A 239 -17.23 5.10 7.76
CA MET A 239 -16.99 5.49 6.37
C MET A 239 -15.55 5.95 6.12
N ALA A 240 -14.92 6.63 7.08
CA ALA A 240 -13.50 6.97 7.05
C ALA A 240 -12.63 5.73 6.83
N VAL A 241 -12.88 4.66 7.61
CA VAL A 241 -12.09 3.44 7.53
C VAL A 241 -12.41 2.64 6.27
N ILE A 242 -13.69 2.48 5.92
CA ILE A 242 -14.09 1.72 4.73
C ILE A 242 -13.60 2.41 3.46
N PHE A 243 -14.08 3.62 3.20
CA PHE A 243 -13.89 4.32 1.94
C PHE A 243 -12.61 5.15 1.90
N GLY A 244 -12.11 5.61 3.04
CA GLY A 244 -10.86 6.38 3.11
C GLY A 244 -9.61 5.50 3.17
N LYS A 245 -9.69 4.28 3.74
CA LYS A 245 -8.51 3.42 3.98
C LYS A 245 -8.60 2.04 3.32
N LEU A 246 -9.61 1.23 3.67
CA LEU A 246 -9.64 -0.19 3.31
C LEU A 246 -9.88 -0.43 1.82
N MET A 247 -10.73 0.37 1.17
CA MET A 247 -11.00 0.23 -0.27
C MET A 247 -9.79 0.51 -1.16
N TYR A 248 -8.80 1.26 -0.65
CA TYR A 248 -7.51 1.47 -1.31
C TYR A 248 -6.50 0.34 -1.08
N GLY A 249 -6.83 -0.62 -0.21
CA GLY A 249 -5.98 -1.77 0.11
C GLY A 249 -5.22 -1.68 1.43
N GLY A 250 -5.63 -0.79 2.35
CA GLY A 250 -5.03 -0.64 3.69
C GLY A 250 -4.08 0.57 3.79
N ILE A 251 -3.14 0.51 4.73
CA ILE A 251 -2.22 1.62 5.02
C ILE A 251 -1.32 1.94 3.81
N GLY A 252 -1.08 3.23 3.58
CA GLY A 252 -0.04 3.70 2.65
C GLY A 252 -0.48 3.75 1.19
N ARG A 253 -1.73 3.40 0.90
CA ARG A 253 -2.31 3.36 -0.47
C ARG A 253 -3.44 4.36 -0.67
N ASN A 254 -3.88 4.98 0.41
CA ASN A 254 -4.96 5.94 0.47
C ASN A 254 -4.56 7.23 -0.26
N VAL A 255 -5.39 7.62 -1.23
CA VAL A 255 -5.19 8.84 -2.05
C VAL A 255 -5.68 10.08 -1.30
N LEU A 256 -6.68 9.91 -0.45
CA LEU A 256 -7.30 10.95 0.36
C LEU A 256 -7.08 10.66 1.84
N ASN A 257 -6.98 11.71 2.66
CA ASN A 257 -6.90 11.56 4.10
C ASN A 257 -8.19 10.89 4.63
N PRO A 258 -8.11 9.71 5.26
CA PRO A 258 -9.31 8.95 5.65
C PRO A 258 -10.22 9.69 6.63
N ALA A 259 -9.66 10.45 7.57
CA ALA A 259 -10.43 11.20 8.55
C ALA A 259 -11.29 12.29 7.89
N VAL A 260 -10.72 12.98 6.90
CA VAL A 260 -11.42 14.01 6.12
C VAL A 260 -12.54 13.39 5.28
N VAL A 261 -12.28 12.23 4.68
CA VAL A 261 -13.33 11.47 3.96
C VAL A 261 -14.50 11.15 4.90
N GLY A 262 -14.23 10.65 6.10
CA GLY A 262 -15.29 10.39 7.10
C GLY A 262 -16.11 11.62 7.45
N ARG A 263 -15.44 12.76 7.68
CA ARG A 263 -16.10 14.04 7.95
C ARG A 263 -17.05 14.44 6.82
N GLU A 264 -16.63 14.32 5.57
CA GLU A 264 -17.49 14.69 4.42
C GLU A 264 -18.62 13.70 4.16
N PHE A 265 -18.46 12.43 4.55
CA PHE A 265 -19.60 11.51 4.55
C PHE A 265 -20.66 11.97 5.58
N MET A 266 -20.26 12.51 6.72
CA MET A 266 -21.23 13.05 7.68
C MET A 266 -21.95 14.29 7.12
N THR A 267 -21.25 15.21 6.47
CA THR A 267 -21.87 16.42 5.89
C THR A 267 -22.85 16.07 4.77
N VAL A 268 -22.55 15.06 3.96
CA VAL A 268 -23.42 14.62 2.86
C VAL A 268 -24.62 13.80 3.31
N PHE A 269 -24.42 12.82 4.20
CA PHE A 269 -25.50 11.91 4.61
C PHE A 269 -26.33 12.45 5.78
N PHE A 270 -25.78 13.37 6.58
CA PHE A 270 -26.46 14.00 7.72
C PHE A 270 -26.33 15.53 7.70
N PRO A 271 -26.72 16.20 6.59
CA PRO A 271 -26.52 17.64 6.41
C PRO A 271 -27.24 18.46 7.48
N VAL A 272 -28.45 18.05 7.89
CA VAL A 272 -29.23 18.76 8.93
C VAL A 272 -28.51 18.74 10.28
N ALA A 273 -27.94 17.59 10.66
CA ALA A 273 -27.18 17.48 11.90
C ALA A 273 -25.88 18.28 11.86
N MET A 274 -25.16 18.22 10.73
CA MET A 274 -23.84 18.85 10.57
C MET A 274 -23.89 20.38 10.37
N SER A 275 -25.00 20.90 9.83
CA SER A 275 -25.21 22.34 9.62
C SER A 275 -25.82 23.05 10.83
N SER A 276 -26.27 22.32 11.85
CA SER A 276 -26.86 22.92 13.04
C SER A 276 -25.85 23.76 13.82
N GLY A 277 -26.17 25.00 14.15
CA GLY A 277 -25.34 25.82 15.04
C GLY A 277 -25.26 25.28 16.48
N THR A 278 -26.27 24.52 16.90
CA THR A 278 -26.37 24.01 18.28
C THR A 278 -25.34 22.94 18.60
N ILE A 279 -24.78 22.26 17.59
CA ILE A 279 -23.74 21.25 17.84
C ILE A 279 -22.38 21.88 18.18
N TRP A 280 -22.19 23.15 17.80
CA TRP A 280 -20.93 23.89 17.96
C TRP A 280 -20.79 24.56 19.31
N PHE A 281 -21.90 24.99 19.91
CA PHE A 281 -21.87 25.68 21.19
C PHE A 281 -23.15 25.44 22.00
N SER A 282 -22.96 25.13 23.28
CA SER A 282 -24.01 25.15 24.30
C SER A 282 -23.41 25.68 25.60
N GLN A 283 -24.09 26.66 26.19
CA GLN A 283 -23.69 27.25 27.48
C GLN A 283 -23.77 26.23 28.62
N GLU A 284 -24.73 25.29 28.56
CA GLU A 284 -24.95 24.29 29.60
C GLU A 284 -23.87 23.20 29.60
N ALA A 285 -23.37 22.83 28.42
CA ALA A 285 -22.36 21.81 28.26
C ALA A 285 -20.92 22.33 28.46
N LEU A 286 -20.74 23.66 28.39
CA LEU A 286 -19.44 24.30 28.52
C LEU A 286 -18.96 24.25 29.97
N ARG A 287 -17.78 23.66 30.20
CA ARG A 287 -17.16 23.55 31.53
C ARG A 287 -16.11 24.62 31.76
N LEU A 288 -15.32 24.91 30.73
CA LEU A 288 -14.24 25.87 30.79
C LEU A 288 -14.24 26.71 29.52
N SER A 289 -14.56 28.00 29.65
CA SER A 289 -14.64 28.91 28.50
C SER A 289 -13.30 29.51 28.12
N LYS A 290 -12.52 29.96 29.12
CA LYS A 290 -11.24 30.63 28.93
C LYS A 290 -10.35 30.44 30.16
N ILE A 291 -9.03 30.42 29.94
CA ILE A 291 -8.04 30.55 31.01
C ILE A 291 -7.38 31.91 30.85
N ASN A 292 -7.47 32.76 31.88
CA ASN A 292 -6.82 34.07 31.89
C ASN A 292 -5.54 33.97 32.72
N VAL A 293 -4.45 33.47 32.14
CA VAL A 293 -3.14 33.41 32.81
C VAL A 293 -2.44 34.74 32.64
N PHE A 294 -2.30 35.20 31.41
CA PHE A 294 -1.47 36.34 31.03
C PHE A 294 -2.13 37.68 31.31
N VAL A 295 -3.45 37.78 31.08
CA VAL A 295 -4.23 38.99 31.38
C VAL A 295 -4.22 39.32 32.88
N ASN A 296 -4.03 38.33 33.75
CA ASN A 296 -3.91 38.55 35.19
C ASN A 296 -2.59 39.24 35.58
N PHE A 297 -1.54 39.12 34.76
CA PHE A 297 -0.28 39.85 34.98
C PHE A 297 -0.35 41.27 34.43
N GLN A 298 -0.80 41.43 33.17
CA GLN A 298 -0.96 42.72 32.52
C GLN A 298 -2.10 42.68 31.51
N LYS A 299 -3.02 43.65 31.57
CA LYS A 299 -4.14 43.78 30.64
C LYS A 299 -3.72 44.46 29.35
N THR A 300 -2.95 43.76 28.52
CA THR A 300 -2.62 44.22 27.16
C THR A 300 -3.27 43.32 26.09
N PRO A 301 -3.56 43.84 24.88
CA PRO A 301 -4.14 43.03 23.79
C PRO A 301 -3.31 41.79 23.45
N LEU A 302 -1.99 41.91 23.57
CA LEU A 302 -1.04 40.82 23.35
C LEU A 302 -1.18 39.71 24.40
N MET A 303 -1.40 40.05 25.68
CA MET A 303 -1.66 39.04 26.71
C MET A 303 -2.98 38.31 26.50
N SER A 304 -4.03 39.00 26.02
CA SER A 304 -5.29 38.35 25.68
C SER A 304 -5.14 37.35 24.53
N TYR A 305 -4.27 37.63 23.56
CA TYR A 305 -3.98 36.71 22.46
C TYR A 305 -3.25 35.44 22.96
N PHE A 306 -2.29 35.59 23.88
CA PHE A 306 -1.63 34.43 24.49
C PHE A 306 -2.60 33.55 25.30
N ASP A 307 -3.56 34.16 26.01
CA ASP A 307 -4.62 33.42 26.70
C ASP A 307 -5.53 32.67 25.72
N GLU A 308 -5.83 33.25 24.55
CA GLU A 308 -6.61 32.60 23.49
C GLU A 308 -5.85 31.42 22.85
N LEU A 309 -4.53 31.57 22.63
CA LEU A 309 -3.67 30.48 22.15
C LEU A 309 -3.58 29.31 23.15
N LEU A 310 -3.63 29.60 24.45
CA LEU A 310 -3.67 28.58 25.50
C LEU A 310 -4.99 27.82 25.44
N LEU A 311 -6.11 28.54 25.50
CA LEU A 311 -7.42 27.92 25.51
C LEU A 311 -8.50 28.85 24.94
N THR A 312 -9.22 28.32 23.96
CA THR A 312 -10.40 28.92 23.34
C THR A 312 -11.56 27.93 23.39
N SER A 313 -12.76 28.41 23.73
CA SER A 313 -13.98 27.57 23.75
C SER A 313 -14.72 27.49 22.41
N SER A 314 -14.20 28.11 21.37
CA SER A 314 -14.81 28.19 20.04
C SER A 314 -14.09 27.28 19.03
N GLY A 315 -14.87 26.64 18.17
CA GLY A 315 -14.37 25.80 17.08
C GLY A 315 -14.56 24.30 17.31
N SER A 316 -13.77 23.50 16.57
CA SER A 316 -13.82 22.04 16.66
C SER A 316 -13.08 21.53 17.89
N LEU A 317 -13.33 20.28 18.27
CA LEU A 317 -12.72 19.65 19.45
C LEU A 317 -11.19 19.76 19.50
N GLY A 318 -10.53 19.68 18.35
CA GLY A 318 -9.08 19.82 18.24
C GLY A 318 -8.56 21.26 18.20
N SER A 319 -9.40 22.27 17.96
CA SER A 319 -8.95 23.65 17.79
C SER A 319 -8.89 24.45 19.09
N TYR A 320 -9.27 23.87 20.23
CA TYR A 320 -9.37 24.61 21.49
C TYR A 320 -8.05 25.08 22.06
N SER A 321 -6.93 24.43 21.75
CA SER A 321 -5.61 24.87 22.22
C SER A 321 -4.58 24.80 21.10
N ALA A 322 -4.19 25.98 20.61
CA ALA A 322 -3.13 26.11 19.62
C ALA A 322 -1.79 25.62 20.20
N ILE A 323 -1.51 25.94 21.47
CA ILE A 323 -0.27 25.52 22.14
C ILE A 323 -0.19 24.00 22.27
N ALA A 324 -1.30 23.32 22.61
CA ALA A 324 -1.33 21.86 22.69
C ALA A 324 -0.97 21.20 21.33
N LEU A 325 -1.49 21.74 20.23
CA LEU A 325 -1.18 21.27 18.87
C LEU A 325 0.27 21.54 18.48
N ILE A 326 0.81 22.72 18.81
CA ILE A 326 2.21 23.09 18.54
C ILE A 326 3.14 22.16 19.31
N LEU A 327 2.88 21.90 20.60
CA LEU A 327 3.68 20.98 21.41
C LEU A 327 3.70 19.57 20.82
N GLY A 328 2.54 19.07 20.37
CA GLY A 328 2.45 17.79 19.65
C GLY A 328 3.23 17.80 18.33
N GLY A 329 3.16 18.89 17.56
CA GLY A 329 3.93 19.06 16.33
C GLY A 329 5.44 19.08 16.55
N VAL A 330 5.90 19.82 17.56
CA VAL A 330 7.32 19.87 17.96
C VAL A 330 7.80 18.48 18.38
N TYR A 331 7.01 17.73 19.16
CA TYR A 331 7.34 16.35 19.52
C TYR A 331 7.56 15.47 18.27
N LEU A 332 6.68 15.56 17.27
CA LEU A 332 6.83 14.80 16.02
C LEU A 332 8.02 15.24 15.16
N LEU A 333 8.37 16.53 15.19
CA LEU A 333 9.56 17.06 14.53
C LEU A 333 10.84 16.54 15.18
N VAL A 334 10.93 16.58 16.53
CA VAL A 334 12.08 16.04 17.28
C VAL A 334 12.25 14.54 17.04
N LYS A 335 11.15 13.80 16.91
CA LYS A 335 11.15 12.37 16.57
C LYS A 335 11.36 12.07 15.08
N ASN A 336 11.56 13.09 14.24
CA ASN A 336 11.71 12.96 12.78
C ASN A 336 10.57 12.16 12.12
N ARG A 337 9.32 12.32 12.60
CA ARG A 337 8.15 11.65 12.01
C ARG A 337 7.48 12.50 10.93
N ILE A 338 7.44 13.82 11.15
CA ILE A 338 6.93 14.80 10.20
C ILE A 338 8.05 15.76 9.78
N SER A 339 7.86 16.46 8.67
CA SER A 339 8.78 17.52 8.22
C SER A 339 8.16 18.90 8.42
N TRP A 340 8.98 19.88 8.83
CA TRP A 340 8.56 21.25 9.10
C TRP A 340 8.08 22.03 7.87
N HIS A 341 8.49 21.62 6.67
CA HIS A 341 8.19 22.31 5.42
C HIS A 341 6.69 22.55 5.19
N ILE A 342 5.83 21.54 5.38
CA ILE A 342 4.37 21.68 5.10
C ILE A 342 3.70 22.59 6.13
N PRO A 343 3.84 22.37 7.46
CA PRO A 343 3.22 23.24 8.44
C PRO A 343 3.69 24.69 8.30
N VAL A 344 5.00 24.94 8.22
CA VAL A 344 5.54 26.30 8.22
C VAL A 344 5.09 27.10 6.99
N THR A 345 5.08 26.48 5.80
CA THR A 345 4.66 27.21 4.60
C THR A 345 3.15 27.44 4.55
N LEU A 346 2.35 26.54 5.11
CA LEU A 346 0.93 26.76 5.33
C LEU A 346 0.69 27.96 6.26
N PHE A 347 1.34 28.01 7.43
CA PHE A 347 1.20 29.15 8.34
C PHE A 347 1.67 30.45 7.72
N ALA A 348 2.82 30.44 7.06
CA ALA A 348 3.37 31.63 6.42
C ALA A 348 2.39 32.18 5.37
N THR A 349 1.84 31.32 4.51
CA THR A 349 0.89 31.76 3.47
C THR A 349 -0.45 32.23 4.04
N SER A 350 -1.01 31.54 5.03
CA SER A 350 -2.23 31.98 5.71
C SER A 350 -2.01 33.31 6.45
N PHE A 351 -0.87 33.50 7.12
CA PHE A 351 -0.53 34.74 7.81
C PHE A 351 -0.38 35.91 6.84
N ILE A 352 0.37 35.71 5.75
CA ILE A 352 0.50 36.72 4.69
C ILE A 352 -0.87 37.09 4.15
N ALA A 353 -1.72 36.10 3.87
CA ALA A 353 -3.06 36.36 3.38
C ALA A 353 -3.94 37.14 4.38
N THR A 354 -3.89 36.84 5.68
CA THR A 354 -4.63 37.63 6.69
C THR A 354 -4.19 39.10 6.74
N MET A 355 -2.95 39.42 6.36
CA MET A 355 -2.47 40.80 6.30
C MET A 355 -3.07 41.58 5.13
N PHE A 356 -3.41 40.90 4.02
CA PHE A 356 -3.99 41.51 2.82
C PHE A 356 -5.53 41.49 2.78
N LEU A 357 -6.16 40.50 3.42
CA LEU A 357 -7.62 40.38 3.46
C LEU A 357 -8.22 41.16 4.64
N LYS A 358 -9.03 42.18 4.36
CA LYS A 358 -9.74 42.97 5.38
C LYS A 358 -10.72 42.16 6.23
N ASP A 359 -11.36 41.14 5.64
CA ASP A 359 -12.33 40.28 6.32
C ASP A 359 -11.70 39.05 7.00
N GLY A 360 -10.36 38.94 6.97
CA GLY A 360 -9.62 37.82 7.55
C GLY A 360 -9.88 36.47 6.86
N ILE A 361 -9.29 35.41 7.41
CA ILE A 361 -9.56 34.02 7.01
C ILE A 361 -10.65 33.48 7.94
N SER A 362 -11.67 32.81 7.40
CA SER A 362 -12.81 32.28 8.17
C SER A 362 -12.47 31.08 9.08
N VAL A 363 -11.19 30.72 9.16
CA VAL A 363 -10.70 29.49 9.80
C VAL A 363 -9.96 29.83 11.09
N SER A 364 -10.27 29.10 12.16
CA SER A 364 -9.57 29.26 13.44
C SER A 364 -8.10 28.86 13.35
N MET A 365 -7.24 29.54 14.12
CA MET A 365 -5.81 29.22 14.20
C MET A 365 -5.58 27.75 14.63
N GLY A 366 -6.35 27.26 15.60
CA GLY A 366 -6.30 25.86 16.02
C GLY A 366 -6.69 24.88 14.91
N GLY A 367 -7.68 25.23 14.08
CA GLY A 367 -8.06 24.43 12.91
C GLY A 367 -6.93 24.37 11.87
N LEU A 368 -6.30 25.52 11.57
CA LEU A 368 -5.12 25.57 10.69
C LEU A 368 -3.96 24.74 11.23
N LEU A 369 -3.69 24.77 12.54
CA LEU A 369 -2.69 23.96 13.24
C LEU A 369 -2.99 22.47 13.16
N LEU A 370 -4.22 22.05 13.43
CA LEU A 370 -4.62 20.66 13.33
C LEU A 370 -4.45 20.15 11.89
N THR A 371 -4.95 20.92 10.92
CA THR A 371 -4.85 20.56 9.50
C THR A 371 -3.40 20.52 9.03
N GLY A 372 -2.61 21.54 9.34
CA GLY A 372 -1.22 21.66 8.88
C GLY A 372 -0.28 20.64 9.51
N ILE A 373 -0.34 20.46 10.82
CA ILE A 373 0.63 19.64 11.57
C ILE A 373 0.29 18.15 11.48
N PHE A 374 -1.00 17.79 11.51
CA PHE A 374 -1.42 16.38 11.67
C PHE A 374 -2.13 15.79 10.46
N MET A 375 -2.88 16.58 9.67
CA MET A 375 -3.65 16.05 8.53
C MET A 375 -2.92 16.17 7.20
N ALA A 376 -2.26 17.31 6.95
CA ALA A 376 -1.52 17.59 5.73
C ALA A 376 -0.17 16.87 5.65
N THR A 377 0.37 16.42 6.79
CA THR A 377 1.63 15.69 6.91
C THR A 377 1.43 14.17 6.89
N ASP A 378 0.22 13.68 6.63
CA ASP A 378 -0.03 12.24 6.50
C ASP A 378 0.80 11.65 5.34
N MET A 379 1.52 10.57 5.61
CA MET A 379 2.58 10.05 4.73
C MET A 379 2.12 9.64 3.32
N PRO A 380 0.94 9.00 3.11
CA PRO A 380 0.50 8.63 1.77
C PRO A 380 -0.08 9.79 0.98
N THR A 381 -0.55 10.85 1.64
CA THR A 381 -1.22 12.00 1.01
C THR A 381 -0.36 13.26 0.98
N SER A 382 0.93 13.16 1.27
CA SER A 382 1.86 14.29 1.22
C SER A 382 3.01 14.04 0.23
N PRO A 383 3.57 15.09 -0.40
CA PRO A 383 4.72 14.93 -1.28
C PRO A 383 5.95 14.43 -0.53
N SER A 384 6.83 13.69 -1.22
CA SER A 384 8.01 13.08 -0.60
C SER A 384 9.21 14.04 -0.55
N PHE A 385 9.37 14.88 -1.58
CA PHE A 385 10.53 15.77 -1.75
C PHE A 385 10.35 17.13 -1.05
N ALA A 386 11.44 17.72 -0.56
CA ALA A 386 11.42 19.00 0.17
C ALA A 386 10.78 20.15 -0.64
N GLY A 387 11.18 20.33 -1.91
CA GLY A 387 10.59 21.35 -2.79
C GLY A 387 9.09 21.13 -3.03
N GLY A 388 8.68 19.88 -3.25
CA GLY A 388 7.27 19.52 -3.39
C GLY A 388 6.45 19.75 -2.12
N LYS A 389 7.04 19.53 -0.94
CA LYS A 389 6.42 19.79 0.37
C LYS A 389 6.20 21.28 0.61
N ILE A 390 7.20 22.12 0.28
CA ILE A 390 7.08 23.58 0.35
C ILE A 390 5.94 24.05 -0.55
N TYR A 391 5.97 23.63 -1.82
CA TYR A 391 4.93 23.96 -2.80
C TYR A 391 3.53 23.52 -2.34
N TYR A 392 3.40 22.30 -1.83
CA TYR A 392 2.13 21.77 -1.33
C TYR A 392 1.59 22.60 -0.17
N GLY A 393 2.41 22.96 0.82
CA GLY A 393 1.95 23.83 1.92
C GLY A 393 1.58 25.25 1.48
N ILE A 394 2.28 25.82 0.50
CA ILE A 394 1.89 27.12 -0.12
C ILE A 394 0.52 27.00 -0.79
N MET A 395 0.31 25.95 -1.59
CA MET A 395 -0.97 25.72 -2.27
C MET A 395 -2.11 25.44 -1.30
N LEU A 396 -1.87 24.74 -0.18
CA LEU A 396 -2.87 24.58 0.89
C LEU A 396 -3.34 25.95 1.39
N GLY A 397 -2.41 26.85 1.73
CA GLY A 397 -2.77 28.18 2.23
C GLY A 397 -3.51 29.03 1.20
N VAL A 398 -3.06 29.03 -0.06
CA VAL A 398 -3.74 29.75 -1.16
C VAL A 398 -5.17 29.23 -1.37
N VAL A 399 -5.36 27.91 -1.38
CA VAL A 399 -6.71 27.32 -1.55
C VAL A 399 -7.60 27.61 -0.35
N ILE A 400 -7.07 27.63 0.89
CA ILE A 400 -7.85 28.03 2.08
C ILE A 400 -8.38 29.46 1.94
N VAL A 401 -7.52 30.38 1.51
CA VAL A 401 -7.89 31.79 1.30
C VAL A 401 -8.94 31.90 0.21
N LEU A 402 -8.75 31.19 -0.91
CA LEU A 402 -9.70 31.15 -2.01
C LEU A 402 -11.09 30.63 -1.56
N LEU A 403 -11.14 29.53 -0.81
CA LEU A 403 -12.38 28.99 -0.25
C LEU A 403 -13.05 29.97 0.73
N SER A 404 -12.26 30.63 1.56
CA SER A 404 -12.76 31.58 2.57
C SER A 404 -13.41 32.80 1.93
N VAL A 405 -12.74 33.42 0.93
CA VAL A 405 -13.28 34.58 0.19
C VAL A 405 -14.55 34.22 -0.56
N LEU A 406 -14.65 32.98 -1.07
CA LEU A 406 -15.79 32.54 -1.86
C LEU A 406 -16.98 32.01 -1.00
N GLY A 407 -16.89 32.14 0.32
CA GLY A 407 -18.01 31.95 1.25
C GLY A 407 -18.12 30.57 1.88
N VAL A 408 -17.14 29.68 1.70
CA VAL A 408 -17.10 28.39 2.40
C VAL A 408 -16.59 28.62 3.83
N LYS A 409 -17.33 28.14 4.83
CA LYS A 409 -17.01 28.36 6.25
C LYS A 409 -16.66 27.07 6.98
N ASN A 410 -17.62 26.17 7.15
CA ASN A 410 -17.45 25.02 8.05
C ASN A 410 -16.59 23.89 7.43
N GLU A 411 -16.56 23.80 6.11
CA GLU A 411 -15.92 22.72 5.35
C GLU A 411 -14.57 23.12 4.74
N THR A 412 -14.11 24.37 4.94
CA THR A 412 -12.92 24.91 4.28
C THR A 412 -11.67 24.03 4.45
N LEU A 413 -11.40 23.59 5.68
CA LEU A 413 -10.23 22.77 6.00
C LEU A 413 -10.28 21.37 5.40
N SER A 414 -11.46 20.75 5.34
CA SER A 414 -11.63 19.42 4.74
C SER A 414 -11.57 19.48 3.22
N TYR A 415 -12.24 20.47 2.61
CA TYR A 415 -12.21 20.66 1.17
C TYR A 415 -10.81 20.96 0.65
N VAL A 416 -10.03 21.78 1.34
CA VAL A 416 -8.62 22.03 0.95
C VAL A 416 -7.82 20.73 0.85
N LEU A 417 -7.96 19.84 1.83
CA LEU A 417 -7.26 18.54 1.79
C LEU A 417 -7.81 17.64 0.68
N LEU A 418 -9.12 17.57 0.48
CA LEU A 418 -9.71 16.77 -0.60
C LEU A 418 -9.33 17.29 -1.99
N ILE A 419 -9.22 18.60 -2.14
CA ILE A 419 -8.77 19.25 -3.37
C ILE A 419 -7.31 18.91 -3.65
N LEU A 420 -6.43 19.01 -2.65
CA LEU A 420 -4.99 18.97 -2.89
C LEU A 420 -4.37 17.57 -2.80
N ASN A 421 -4.94 16.66 -2.02
CA ASN A 421 -4.42 15.29 -1.85
C ASN A 421 -4.29 14.51 -3.19
N PRO A 422 -5.25 14.56 -4.13
CA PRO A 422 -5.10 13.91 -5.44
C PRO A 422 -3.92 14.46 -6.27
N PHE A 423 -3.55 15.73 -6.06
CA PHE A 423 -2.46 16.38 -6.80
C PHE A 423 -1.07 15.99 -6.31
N THR A 424 -0.95 15.36 -5.14
CA THR A 424 0.34 14.96 -4.53
C THR A 424 1.21 14.13 -5.46
N ARG A 425 0.61 13.20 -6.21
CA ARG A 425 1.33 12.39 -7.21
C ARG A 425 1.88 13.23 -8.37
N PHE A 426 1.13 14.24 -8.80
CA PHE A 426 1.58 15.16 -9.84
C PHE A 426 2.67 16.10 -9.32
N ILE A 427 2.53 16.61 -8.09
CA ILE A 427 3.54 17.41 -7.39
C ILE A 427 4.86 16.63 -7.31
N ASN A 428 4.83 15.36 -6.89
CA ASN A 428 6.01 14.51 -6.82
C ASN A 428 6.69 14.30 -8.20
N LYS A 429 5.92 14.28 -9.29
CA LYS A 429 6.47 14.15 -10.64
C LYS A 429 7.18 15.43 -11.09
N VAL A 430 6.62 16.59 -10.73
CA VAL A 430 7.18 17.91 -11.08
C VAL A 430 8.41 18.23 -10.24
N PHE A 431 8.33 18.09 -8.92
CA PHE A 431 9.38 18.49 -7.98
C PHE A 431 10.34 17.35 -7.61
N ARG A 432 10.58 16.42 -8.54
CA ARG A 432 11.57 15.36 -8.36
C ARG A 432 12.99 15.95 -8.47
N PRO A 433 13.97 15.48 -7.68
CA PRO A 433 15.35 15.91 -7.84
C PRO A 433 15.87 15.54 -9.23
N VAL A 434 16.73 16.39 -9.79
CA VAL A 434 17.37 16.14 -11.08
C VAL A 434 18.27 14.92 -10.97
N VAL A 435 18.13 13.97 -11.90
CA VAL A 435 18.94 12.75 -11.93
C VAL A 435 20.34 13.09 -12.42
N PHE A 436 21.37 12.39 -11.91
CA PHE A 436 22.74 12.56 -12.36
C PHE A 436 22.87 12.36 -13.88
N GLY A 437 23.62 13.24 -14.55
CA GLY A 437 23.85 13.20 -16.00
C GLY A 437 22.96 14.15 -16.84
N TYR A 438 21.99 14.83 -16.24
CA TYR A 438 21.18 15.85 -16.91
C TYR A 438 21.69 17.27 -16.61
N GLU A 439 21.51 18.19 -17.55
CA GLU A 439 21.80 19.60 -17.33
C GLU A 439 20.82 20.23 -16.34
N VAL A 440 21.32 20.55 -15.14
CA VAL A 440 20.50 21.04 -14.02
C VAL A 440 19.65 22.26 -14.39
N LYS A 441 20.21 23.19 -15.18
CA LYS A 441 19.50 24.41 -15.60
C LYS A 441 18.32 24.12 -16.52
N GLU A 442 18.51 23.26 -17.51
CA GLU A 442 17.45 22.92 -18.47
C GLU A 442 16.32 22.14 -17.80
N GLU A 443 16.66 21.17 -16.95
CA GLU A 443 15.69 20.39 -16.19
C GLU A 443 14.91 21.30 -15.22
N ALA A 444 15.57 22.24 -14.55
CA ALA A 444 14.93 23.19 -13.64
C ALA A 444 13.91 24.09 -14.36
N TRP A 445 14.24 24.60 -15.55
CA TRP A 445 13.29 25.40 -16.35
C TRP A 445 12.05 24.60 -16.76
N LYS A 446 12.23 23.34 -17.16
CA LYS A 446 11.12 22.42 -17.44
C LYS A 446 10.25 22.21 -16.20
N GLN A 447 10.86 22.02 -15.03
CA GLN A 447 10.14 21.87 -13.76
C GLN A 447 9.35 23.13 -13.39
N VAL A 448 9.91 24.33 -13.59
CA VAL A 448 9.21 25.60 -13.36
C VAL A 448 7.98 25.71 -14.27
N GLY A 449 8.13 25.44 -15.57
CA GLY A 449 7.01 25.47 -16.51
C GLY A 449 5.90 24.48 -16.15
N MET A 450 6.26 23.24 -15.80
CA MET A 450 5.30 22.24 -15.32
C MET A 450 4.66 22.63 -13.98
N GLY A 451 5.41 23.29 -13.10
CA GLY A 451 4.93 23.82 -11.83
C GLY A 451 3.87 24.89 -12.03
N ILE A 452 4.07 25.84 -12.94
CA ILE A 452 3.07 26.86 -13.28
C ILE A 452 1.80 26.21 -13.83
N LEU A 453 1.92 25.28 -14.78
CA LEU A 453 0.76 24.55 -15.30
C LEU A 453 0.00 23.81 -14.19
N LEU A 454 0.73 23.22 -13.24
CA LEU A 454 0.16 22.54 -12.08
C LEU A 454 -0.57 23.51 -11.14
N THR A 455 -0.02 24.72 -10.89
CA THR A 455 -0.70 25.74 -10.07
C THR A 455 -2.03 26.15 -10.70
N ILE A 456 -2.04 26.41 -12.01
CA ILE A 456 -3.25 26.78 -12.75
C ILE A 456 -4.26 25.63 -12.67
N GLY A 457 -3.82 24.40 -12.88
CA GLY A 457 -4.68 23.22 -12.79
C GLY A 457 -5.33 23.05 -11.41
N ILE A 458 -4.57 23.26 -10.32
CA ILE A 458 -5.09 23.20 -8.95
C ILE A 458 -6.11 24.31 -8.69
N LEU A 459 -5.82 25.54 -9.11
CA LEU A 459 -6.72 26.68 -8.90
C LEU A 459 -8.02 26.52 -9.70
N VAL A 460 -7.95 26.07 -10.95
CA VAL A 460 -9.13 25.77 -11.78
C VAL A 460 -9.95 24.65 -11.14
N PHE A 461 -9.31 23.57 -10.68
CA PHE A 461 -10.01 22.49 -9.99
C PHE A 461 -10.66 22.97 -8.69
N ALA A 462 -9.99 23.82 -7.91
CA ALA A 462 -10.55 24.42 -6.71
C ALA A 462 -11.78 25.29 -7.03
N LEU A 463 -11.72 26.12 -8.09
CA LEU A 463 -12.86 26.91 -8.55
C LEU A 463 -14.04 26.04 -8.97
N ILE A 464 -13.81 24.96 -9.72
CA ILE A 464 -14.85 23.97 -10.08
C ILE A 464 -15.44 23.32 -8.83
N PHE A 465 -14.61 22.98 -7.85
CA PHE A 465 -15.07 22.39 -6.61
C PHE A 465 -16.00 23.35 -5.84
N ILE A 466 -15.68 24.65 -5.84
CA ILE A 466 -16.49 25.69 -5.20
C ILE A 466 -17.80 25.92 -5.95
N THR A 467 -17.81 25.91 -7.29
CA THR A 467 -19.06 26.02 -8.04
C THR A 467 -19.99 24.85 -7.75
N LEU A 468 -19.44 23.63 -7.66
CA LEU A 468 -20.20 22.45 -7.21
C LEU A 468 -20.74 22.60 -5.80
N HIS A 469 -19.97 23.19 -4.87
CA HIS A 469 -20.44 23.51 -3.52
C HIS A 469 -21.65 24.45 -3.55
N LYS A 470 -21.56 25.56 -4.28
CA LYS A 470 -22.62 26.57 -4.37
C LYS A 470 -23.91 26.03 -5.01
N ILE A 471 -23.79 25.09 -5.94
CA ILE A 471 -24.93 24.43 -6.59
C ILE A 471 -25.51 23.30 -5.72
N GLY A 472 -24.85 22.93 -4.61
CA GLY A 472 -25.27 21.82 -3.76
C GLY A 472 -24.99 20.44 -4.39
N ALA A 473 -24.04 20.36 -5.34
CA ALA A 473 -23.76 19.15 -6.10
C ALA A 473 -22.72 18.21 -5.45
N ILE A 474 -22.17 18.57 -4.28
CA ILE A 474 -21.17 17.78 -3.55
C ILE A 474 -21.65 16.36 -3.21
N PRO A 475 -22.92 16.12 -2.80
CA PRO A 475 -23.42 14.77 -2.56
C PRO A 475 -23.22 13.82 -3.75
N TYR A 476 -23.42 14.31 -4.98
CA TYR A 476 -23.24 13.51 -6.19
C TYR A 476 -21.78 13.12 -6.42
N LEU A 477 -20.83 13.98 -6.04
CA LEU A 477 -19.40 13.66 -6.10
C LEU A 477 -19.09 12.52 -5.11
N VAL A 478 -19.64 12.57 -3.91
CA VAL A 478 -19.49 11.49 -2.91
C VAL A 478 -20.13 10.18 -3.39
N TYR A 479 -21.32 10.23 -4.00
CA TYR A 479 -21.95 9.04 -4.59
C TYR A 479 -21.13 8.46 -5.75
N LEU A 480 -20.60 9.31 -6.63
CA LEU A 480 -19.69 8.89 -7.69
C LEU A 480 -18.42 8.25 -7.11
N TYR A 481 -17.87 8.83 -6.06
CA TYR A 481 -16.70 8.29 -5.36
C TYR A 481 -16.96 6.89 -4.80
N ILE A 482 -18.11 6.68 -4.14
CA ILE A 482 -18.55 5.37 -3.64
C ILE A 482 -18.67 4.38 -4.81
N LEU A 483 -19.30 4.78 -5.91
CA LEU A 483 -19.48 3.94 -7.10
C LEU A 483 -18.13 3.52 -7.71
N VAL A 484 -17.22 4.48 -7.91
CA VAL A 484 -15.90 4.21 -8.51
C VAL A 484 -15.10 3.24 -7.65
N LEU A 485 -15.05 3.47 -6.33
CA LEU A 485 -14.30 2.60 -5.43
C LEU A 485 -14.89 1.19 -5.35
N THR A 486 -16.22 1.06 -5.32
CA THR A 486 -16.87 -0.25 -5.27
C THR A 486 -16.61 -1.06 -6.55
N VAL A 487 -16.72 -0.42 -7.72
CA VAL A 487 -16.36 -1.04 -9.01
C VAL A 487 -14.89 -1.44 -9.04
N GLN A 488 -13.99 -0.59 -8.55
CA GLN A 488 -12.56 -0.86 -8.49
C GLN A 488 -12.24 -2.06 -7.59
N LEU A 489 -12.89 -2.16 -6.43
CA LEU A 489 -12.74 -3.28 -5.50
C LEU A 489 -13.18 -4.60 -6.14
N ILE A 490 -14.37 -4.63 -6.75
CA ILE A 490 -14.91 -5.81 -7.44
C ILE A 490 -13.99 -6.26 -8.59
N ARG A 491 -13.46 -5.31 -9.37
CA ARG A 491 -12.53 -5.61 -10.47
C ARG A 491 -11.24 -6.23 -9.95
N ASN A 492 -10.71 -5.73 -8.84
CA ASN A 492 -9.47 -6.22 -8.27
C ASN A 492 -9.62 -7.64 -7.71
N ASP A 493 -10.75 -7.94 -7.06
CA ASP A 493 -11.03 -9.27 -6.53
C ASP A 493 -11.20 -10.33 -7.64
N ARG A 494 -11.90 -9.98 -8.73
CA ARG A 494 -11.97 -10.86 -9.93
C ARG A 494 -10.60 -11.17 -10.52
N ASN A 495 -9.69 -10.19 -10.54
CA ASN A 495 -8.33 -10.39 -11.06
C ASN A 495 -7.49 -11.27 -10.14
N LYS A 496 -7.67 -11.17 -8.82
CA LYS A 496 -7.03 -12.06 -7.84
C LYS A 496 -7.46 -13.51 -8.07
N ASN A 497 -8.76 -13.75 -8.21
CA ASN A 497 -9.32 -15.10 -8.44
C ASN A 497 -8.93 -15.72 -9.79
N ARG A 498 -8.56 -14.91 -10.80
CA ARG A 498 -8.03 -15.39 -12.09
C ARG A 498 -6.56 -15.77 -12.05
N LYS A 499 -5.75 -15.23 -11.12
CA LYS A 499 -4.31 -15.59 -11.00
C LYS A 499 -4.08 -16.93 -10.27
N PHE A 500 -5.08 -17.44 -9.58
CA PHE A 500 -5.02 -18.71 -8.83
C PHE A 500 -5.73 -19.89 -9.53
N LYS A 501 -6.26 -19.68 -10.74
CA LYS A 501 -6.79 -20.72 -11.64
C LYS A 501 -5.90 -20.83 -12.86
#